data_AF-A0A7L5YR17-F1
#
_entry.id   AF-A0A7L5YR17-F1
#
_cell.length_a   1.000
_cell.length_b   1.000
_cell.length_c   1.000
_cell.angle_alpha   90.00
_cell.angle_beta   90.00
_cell.angle_gamma   90.00
#
_symmetry.space_group_name_H-M   'P 1'
#
loop_
_entity.id
_entity.type
_entity.pdbx_description
1 polymer ?
#
loop_
_entity_poly.entity_id
_entity_poly.type
_entity_poly.pdbx_seq_one_letter_code
_entity_poly.pdbx_strand_id
1 'polypeptide(L)' 'MNTLLLVVAKRNETENGIWKRVAARDVTVVRASSRQRILNEMARATPDFVLLSCRSERLVTRRLVERLRQLAPRPA' A
#
# COMPACT_ATOMS: atom_id res chain seq x y z
N MET A 1 1.38 19.09 -2.31
CA MET A 1 0.53 17.94 -2.68
C MET A 1 0.86 16.83 -1.68
N ASN A 2 -0.12 16.31 -0.95
CA ASN A 2 0.11 15.25 0.04
C ASN A 2 0.09 13.91 -0.68
N THR A 3 1.24 13.23 -0.77
CA THR A 3 1.36 11.96 -1.51
C THR A 3 0.83 10.80 -0.67
N LEU A 4 -0.07 9.98 -1.21
CA LEU A 4 -0.59 8.80 -0.53
C LEU A 4 0.17 7.53 -0.95
N LEU A 5 0.84 6.90 0.00
CA LEU A 5 1.58 5.65 -0.16
C LEU A 5 0.86 4.51 0.58
N LEU A 6 0.37 3.52 -0.18
CA LEU A 6 -0.15 2.27 0.39
C LEU A 6 0.96 1.22 0.47
N VAL A 7 1.32 0.81 1.69
CA VAL A 7 2.31 -0.22 1.97
C VAL A 7 1.62 -1.53 2.32
N VAL A 8 1.84 -2.54 1.48
CA VAL A 8 1.39 -3.91 1.69
C VAL A 8 2.49 -4.71 2.37
N ALA A 9 2.41 -4.85 3.68
CA ALA A 9 3.40 -5.54 4.50
C ALA A 9 2.77 -6.18 5.74
N LYS A 10 3.36 -7.27 6.24
CA LYS A 10 3.08 -7.76 7.59
C LYS A 10 3.52 -6.71 8.63
N ARG A 11 2.89 -6.72 9.80
CA ARG A 11 3.33 -5.87 10.92
C ARG A 11 4.74 -6.29 11.33
N ASN A 12 5.70 -5.37 11.20
CA ASN A 12 7.08 -5.53 11.63
C ASN A 12 7.53 -4.23 12.32
N GLU A 13 8.10 -4.35 13.52
CA GLU A 13 8.57 -3.22 14.31
C GLU A 13 9.78 -2.52 13.69
N THR A 14 10.66 -3.25 13.00
CA THR A 14 11.82 -2.67 12.31
C THR A 14 11.39 -1.73 11.18
N GLU A 15 10.34 -2.10 10.45
CA GLU A 15 9.82 -1.29 9.34
C GLU A 15 8.99 -0.09 9.84
N ASN A 16 8.43 -0.13 11.07
CA ASN A 16 7.70 1.01 11.64
C ASN A 16 8.55 2.29 11.65
N GLY A 17 9.83 2.18 12.00
CA GLY A 17 10.73 3.33 12.06
C GLY A 17 10.93 3.99 10.70
N ILE A 18 11.02 3.17 9.64
CA ILE A 18 11.15 3.63 8.26
C ILE A 18 9.88 4.37 7.84
N TRP A 19 8.71 3.76 8.05
CA TRP A 19 7.43 4.35 7.62
C TRP A 19 7.10 5.65 8.36
N LYS A 20 7.49 5.79 9.64
CA LYS A 20 7.39 7.05 10.37
C LYS A 20 8.24 8.16 9.74
N ARG A 21 9.47 7.85 9.35
CA ARG A 21 10.37 8.81 8.69
C ARG A 21 9.87 9.21 7.30
N VAL A 22 9.28 8.27 6.56
CA VAL A 22 8.63 8.58 5.27
C VAL A 22 7.43 9.49 5.49
N ALA A 23 6.60 9.19 6.50
CA ALA A 23 5.41 9.98 6.78
C ALA A 23 5.71 11.45 7.15
N ALA A 24 6.91 11.72 7.69
CA ALA A 24 7.35 13.06 8.03
C ALA A 24 7.71 13.95 6.81
N ARG A 25 7.64 13.42 5.58
CA ARG A 25 8.00 14.13 4.33
C ARG A 25 6.79 14.46 3.45
N ASP A 26 5.67 14.88 4.05
CA ASP A 26 4.40 15.12 3.36
C ASP A 26 3.87 13.89 2.58
N VAL A 27 4.15 12.70 3.11
CA VAL A 27 3.64 11.44 2.59
C VAL A 27 2.66 10.84 3.60
N THR A 28 1.44 10.58 3.20
CA THR A 28 0.51 9.79 3.99
C THR A 28 0.81 8.31 3.77
N VAL A 29 1.27 7.61 4.81
CA VAL A 29 1.60 6.18 4.73
C VAL A 29 0.48 5.34 5.33
N VAL A 30 -0.19 4.55 4.51
CA VAL A 30 -1.21 3.59 4.94
C VAL A 30 -0.62 2.19 4.89
N ARG A 31 -0.72 1.44 5.99
CA ARG A 31 -0.18 0.08 6.07
C ARG A 31 -1.29 -0.94 6.12
N ALA A 32 -1.24 -1.91 5.20
CA ALA A 32 -2.22 -2.97 5.08
C ALA A 32 -1.56 -4.34 5.13
N SER A 33 -1.99 -5.16 6.09
CA SER A 33 -1.45 -6.50 6.34
C SER A 33 -2.43 -7.63 6.00
N SER A 34 -3.57 -7.31 5.39
CA SER A 34 -4.59 -8.27 4.98
C SER A 34 -5.22 -7.86 3.64
N ARG A 35 -5.65 -8.84 2.85
CA ARG A 35 -6.23 -8.60 1.52
C ARG A 35 -7.43 -7.66 1.58
N GLN A 36 -8.31 -7.89 2.55
CA GLN A 36 -9.49 -7.06 2.77
C GLN A 36 -9.12 -5.62 3.07
N ARG A 37 -8.11 -5.39 3.93
CA ARG A 37 -7.65 -4.03 4.24
C ARG A 37 -7.06 -3.34 3.02
N ILE A 38 -6.23 -4.03 2.24
CA ILE A 38 -5.65 -3.47 1.00
C ILE A 38 -6.77 -2.98 0.07
N LEU A 39 -7.77 -3.82 -0.18
CA LEU A 39 -8.88 -3.49 -1.08
C LEU A 39 -9.75 -2.34 -0.53
N ASN A 40 -9.97 -2.30 0.79
CA ASN A 40 -10.71 -1.22 1.43
C ASN A 40 -9.97 0.12 1.33
N GLU A 41 -8.65 0.14 1.55
CA GLU A 41 -7.85 1.37 1.44
C GLU A 41 -7.84 1.87 0.00
N MET A 42 -7.63 0.97 -0.98
CA MET A 42 -7.71 1.32 -2.41
C MET A 42 -9.07 1.90 -2.82
N ALA A 43 -10.17 1.41 -2.24
CA ALA A 43 -11.51 1.90 -2.53
C ALA A 43 -11.82 3.23 -1.82
N ARG A 44 -11.22 3.48 -0.66
CA ARG A 44 -11.41 4.73 0.11
C ARG A 44 -10.63 5.89 -0.47
N ALA A 45 -9.40 5.63 -0.88
CA ALA A 45 -8.53 6.64 -1.45
C ALA A 45 -7.63 5.97 -2.48
N THR A 46 -7.57 6.52 -3.68
CA THR A 46 -6.64 6.05 -4.72
C THR A 46 -5.22 6.45 -4.30
N PRO A 47 -4.35 5.51 -3.92
CA PRO A 47 -2.98 5.85 -3.57
C PRO A 47 -2.19 6.24 -4.83
N ASP A 48 -1.29 7.22 -4.69
CA ASP A 48 -0.34 7.60 -5.75
C ASP A 48 0.66 6.47 -6.00
N PHE A 49 1.04 5.76 -4.93
CA PHE A 49 1.99 4.66 -4.98
C PHE A 49 1.52 3.47 -4.14
N VAL A 50 1.76 2.26 -4.65
CA VAL A 50 1.56 1.01 -3.91
C VAL A 50 2.89 0.30 -3.79
N LEU A 51 3.36 0.10 -2.56
CA LEU A 51 4.57 -0.65 -2.25
C LEU A 51 4.21 -2.05 -1.78
N LEU A 52 4.71 -3.06 -2.48
CA LEU A 52 4.46 -4.47 -2.19
C LEU A 52 5.70 -5.09 -1.56
N SER A 53 5.62 -5.48 -0.29
CA SER A 53 6.74 -6.15 0.38
C SER A 53 6.90 -7.58 -0.12
N CYS A 54 8.09 -7.92 -0.63
CA CYS A 54 8.43 -9.27 -1.09
C CYS A 54 8.34 -10.31 0.04
N ARG A 55 8.48 -9.91 1.31
CA ARG A 55 8.34 -10.79 2.48
C ARG A 55 6.88 -11.16 2.79
N SER A 56 5.94 -10.60 2.03
CA SER A 56 4.50 -10.85 2.18
C SER A 56 3.96 -11.72 1.07
N GLU A 57 4.69 -12.76 0.65
CA GLU A 57 4.37 -13.62 -0.52
C GLU A 57 2.95 -14.20 -0.50
N ARG A 58 2.44 -14.59 0.69
CA ARG A 58 1.05 -15.07 0.84
C ARG A 58 0.00 -14.00 0.57
N LEU A 59 0.36 -12.73 0.74
CA LEU A 59 -0.51 -11.57 0.58
C LEU A 59 -0.37 -10.98 -0.83
N VAL A 60 0.88 -10.82 -1.30
CA VAL A 60 1.24 -10.27 -2.61
C VAL A 60 1.22 -11.39 -3.65
N THR A 61 0.03 -11.64 -4.18
CA THR A 61 -0.19 -12.63 -5.25
C THR A 61 -0.42 -11.94 -6.59
N ARG A 62 -0.16 -12.63 -7.70
CA ARG A 62 -0.49 -12.14 -9.06
C ARG A 62 -1.94 -11.66 -9.15
N ARG A 63 -2.88 -12.45 -8.61
CA ARG A 63 -4.32 -12.12 -8.57
C ARG A 63 -4.62 -10.86 -7.77
N LEU A 64 -3.86 -10.57 -6.71
CA LEU A 64 -4.00 -9.30 -5.99
C LEU A 64 -3.52 -8.14 -6.86
N VAL A 65 -2.34 -8.25 -7.46
CA VAL A 65 -1.76 -7.20 -8.31
C VAL A 65 -2.68 -6.86 -9.49
N GLU A 66 -3.22 -7.87 -10.17
CA GLU A 66 -4.20 -7.68 -11.26
C GLU A 66 -5.45 -6.96 -10.77
N ARG A 67 -5.95 -7.30 -9.57
CA ARG A 67 -7.10 -6.62 -8.97
C ARG A 67 -6.80 -5.16 -8.64
N LEU A 68 -5.60 -4.86 -8.13
CA LEU A 68 -5.18 -3.48 -7.86
C LEU A 68 -5.08 -2.67 -9.14
N ARG A 69 -4.57 -3.25 -10.23
CA ARG A 69 -4.53 -2.60 -11.55
C ARG A 69 -5.92 -2.28 -12.10
N GLN A 70 -6.91 -3.14 -11.86
CA GLN A 70 -8.31 -2.87 -12.24
C GLN A 70 -8.93 -1.72 -11.45
N LEU A 71 -8.48 -1.50 -10.21
CA LEU A 71 -8.96 -0.43 -9.33
C LEU A 71 -8.21 0.90 -9.53
N ALA A 72 -7.01 0.85 -10.11
CA ALA A 72 -6.25 2.05 -10.44
C ALA A 72 -6.95 2.83 -11.56
N PRO A 73 -6.98 4.18 -11.48
CA PRO A 73 -7.49 5.00 -12.55
C PRO A 73 -6.68 4.75 -13.83
N ARG A 74 -7.36 4.67 -14.98
CA ARG A 74 -6.67 4.58 -16.25
C ARG A 74 -5.94 5.91 -16.51
N PRO A 75 -4.66 5.89 -16.94
CA PRO A 75 -4.06 7.11 -17.47
C PRO A 75 -4.90 7.57 -18.66
N ALA A 76 -5.18 8.88 -18.70
CA ALA A 76 -5.92 9.54 -19.78
C ALA A 76 -5.21 9.40 -21.13
#